data_AF-A0A7C7C4I9-F1
#
_entry.id   AF-A0A7C7C4I9-F1
#
_cell.length_a   1.000
_cell.length_b   1.000
_cell.length_c   1.000
_cell.angle_alpha   90.00
_cell.angle_beta   90.00
_cell.angle_gamma   90.00
#
_symmetry.space_group_name_H-M   'P 1'
#
loop_
_entity.id
_entity.type
_entity.pdbx_description
1 polymer ?
#
loop_
_entity_poly.entity_id
_entity_poly.type
_entity_poly.pdbx_seq_one_letter_code
_entity_poly.pdbx_strand_id
1 'polypeptide(L)'
;AVDVFEKEPCAPDHPLFAFDNVIVTPHIAASTTEAQESVAISIAEQVVEYLTRGVARGAVNMPSAPVELLQRLQPYSVLAEKLGALQAQLCDGGIERVTIEYKGDVANESVALITPALLKGLLAPILEGTVNNVNAPVIAKERGIEVKEVRSRDAGEFTSLIRVVVDAAKKSATVAGTLFGRKDPRVVEVNSFKVDFDPRGHLLFILNEDQPGVIGMVGRILGEHGINIARMECARVGQGGVALLILALDSQTPDVVLDAIKSSTNIQSAKCLQL
;
A
#
# COMPACT_ATOMS: atom_id res chain seq x y z
N ALA A 1 9.08 -43.97 -1.03
CA ALA A 1 9.29 -43.47 -2.41
C ALA A 1 9.29 -41.95 -2.38
N VAL A 2 10.12 -41.28 -3.16
CA VAL A 2 10.29 -39.82 -3.18
C VAL A 2 10.29 -39.32 -4.63
N ASP A 3 9.43 -38.36 -4.96
CA ASP A 3 9.33 -37.77 -6.32
C ASP A 3 9.88 -36.34 -6.41
N VAL A 4 9.97 -35.61 -5.30
CA VAL A 4 10.40 -34.21 -5.25
C VAL A 4 11.51 -34.00 -4.23
N PHE A 5 12.40 -33.05 -4.50
CA PHE A 5 13.60 -32.76 -3.70
C PHE A 5 13.73 -31.27 -3.40
N GLU A 6 14.44 -30.91 -2.33
CA GLU A 6 14.63 -29.51 -1.92
C GLU A 6 15.36 -28.68 -3.00
N LYS A 7 16.33 -29.29 -3.68
CA LYS A 7 17.04 -28.71 -4.82
C LYS A 7 16.94 -29.63 -6.03
N GLU A 8 16.37 -29.11 -7.10
CA GLU A 8 16.24 -29.78 -8.39
C GLU A 8 16.98 -29.01 -9.48
N PRO A 9 17.73 -29.67 -10.39
CA PRO A 9 18.01 -31.11 -10.44
C PRO A 9 18.89 -31.59 -9.27
N CYS A 10 18.68 -32.84 -8.85
CA CYS A 10 19.45 -33.45 -7.76
C CYS A 10 20.94 -33.57 -8.11
N ALA A 11 21.80 -33.45 -7.11
CA ALA A 11 23.21 -33.79 -7.26
C ALA A 11 23.37 -35.30 -7.53
N PRO A 12 24.34 -35.72 -8.39
CA PRO A 12 24.54 -37.14 -8.70
C PRO A 12 24.85 -38.02 -7.48
N ASP A 13 25.39 -37.44 -6.41
CA ASP A 13 25.77 -38.08 -5.16
C ASP A 13 24.74 -37.87 -4.03
N HIS A 14 23.48 -37.54 -4.37
CA HIS A 14 22.44 -37.31 -3.36
C HIS A 14 22.30 -38.53 -2.42
N PRO A 15 22.36 -38.37 -1.08
CA PRO A 15 22.46 -39.49 -0.14
C PRO A 15 21.36 -40.55 -0.28
N LEU A 16 20.15 -40.13 -0.65
CA LEU A 16 19.03 -41.04 -0.86
C LEU A 16 19.24 -42.05 -2.00
N PHE A 17 20.13 -41.78 -2.96
CA PHE A 17 20.44 -42.70 -4.06
C PHE A 17 21.29 -43.90 -3.63
N ALA A 18 21.88 -43.86 -2.44
CA ALA A 18 22.68 -44.95 -1.89
C ALA A 18 21.84 -46.05 -1.21
N PHE A 19 20.53 -45.87 -1.07
CA PHE A 19 19.66 -46.79 -0.33
C PHE A 19 18.72 -47.56 -1.27
N ASP A 20 18.95 -48.86 -1.43
CA ASP A 20 18.15 -49.73 -2.32
C ASP A 20 16.67 -49.83 -1.92
N ASN A 21 16.33 -49.55 -0.65
CA ASN A 21 14.96 -49.53 -0.16
C ASN A 21 14.24 -48.18 -0.36
N VAL A 22 14.88 -47.21 -1.02
CA VAL A 22 14.31 -45.90 -1.34
C VAL A 22 14.08 -45.79 -2.85
N ILE A 23 12.81 -45.88 -3.26
CA ILE A 23 12.41 -45.61 -4.65
C ILE A 23 12.42 -44.10 -4.87
N VAL A 24 13.18 -43.62 -5.85
CA VAL A 24 13.21 -42.21 -6.27
C VAL A 24 12.69 -42.06 -7.69
N THR A 25 11.95 -40.98 -7.95
CA THR A 25 11.47 -40.62 -9.28
C THR A 25 11.76 -39.13 -9.53
N PRO A 26 12.11 -38.70 -10.76
CA PRO A 26 12.60 -37.34 -11.01
C PRO A 26 11.45 -36.36 -11.31
N HIS A 27 10.61 -36.07 -10.31
CA HIS A 27 9.49 -35.14 -10.41
C HIS A 27 8.54 -35.46 -11.58
N ILE A 28 8.16 -36.73 -11.70
CA ILE A 28 7.36 -37.23 -12.83
C ILE A 28 5.88 -37.46 -12.49
N ALA A 29 5.42 -37.12 -11.28
CA ALA A 29 4.03 -37.32 -10.89
C ALA A 29 3.00 -36.68 -11.87
N ALA A 30 3.34 -35.52 -12.45
CA ALA A 30 2.51 -34.83 -13.45
C ALA A 30 2.96 -35.08 -14.91
N SER A 31 3.95 -35.95 -15.13
CA SER A 31 4.49 -36.28 -16.46
C SER A 31 3.68 -37.41 -17.13
N THR A 32 2.36 -37.27 -17.16
CA THR A 32 1.45 -38.18 -17.89
C THR A 32 0.73 -37.43 -19.00
N THR A 33 0.38 -38.13 -20.08
CA THR A 33 -0.32 -37.53 -21.23
C THR A 33 -1.64 -36.89 -20.79
N GLU A 34 -2.39 -37.56 -19.91
CA GLU A 34 -3.68 -37.11 -19.41
C GLU A 34 -3.57 -35.84 -18.56
N ALA A 35 -2.53 -35.75 -17.71
CA ALA A 35 -2.28 -34.56 -16.90
C ALA A 35 -1.87 -33.37 -17.78
N GLN A 36 -1.00 -33.59 -18.75
CA GLN A 36 -0.56 -32.54 -19.68
C GLN A 36 -1.71 -32.05 -20.57
N GLU A 37 -2.57 -32.95 -21.07
CA GLU A 37 -3.77 -32.59 -21.84
C GLU A 37 -4.76 -31.78 -20.98
N SER A 38 -5.03 -32.24 -19.75
CA SER A 38 -5.91 -31.53 -18.81
C SER A 38 -5.40 -30.12 -18.48
N VAL A 39 -4.08 -29.98 -18.24
CA VAL A 39 -3.45 -28.67 -18.02
C VAL A 39 -3.56 -27.79 -19.27
N ALA A 40 -3.28 -28.34 -20.46
CA ALA A 40 -3.37 -27.58 -21.71
C ALA A 40 -4.79 -27.05 -21.96
N ILE A 41 -5.82 -27.89 -21.78
CA ILE A 41 -7.23 -27.48 -21.89
C ILE A 41 -7.55 -26.41 -20.84
N SER A 42 -7.17 -26.61 -19.58
CA SER A 42 -7.42 -25.66 -18.50
C SER A 42 -6.80 -24.28 -18.77
N ILE A 43 -5.57 -24.24 -19.28
CA ILE A 43 -4.91 -22.97 -19.65
C ILE A 43 -5.60 -22.33 -20.87
N ALA A 44 -5.95 -23.12 -21.89
CA ALA A 44 -6.67 -22.60 -23.06
C ALA A 44 -8.02 -21.98 -22.68
N GLU A 45 -8.79 -22.65 -21.81
CA GLU A 45 -10.06 -22.13 -21.28
C GLU A 45 -9.85 -20.83 -20.49
N GLN A 46 -8.83 -20.74 -19.63
CA GLN A 46 -8.51 -19.53 -18.88
C GLN A 46 -8.16 -18.36 -19.81
N VAL A 47 -7.39 -18.62 -20.88
CA VAL A 47 -7.06 -17.60 -21.89
C VAL A 47 -8.30 -17.14 -22.63
N VAL A 48 -9.18 -18.05 -23.06
CA VAL A 48 -10.44 -17.71 -23.73
C VAL A 48 -11.35 -16.90 -22.80
N GLU A 49 -11.48 -17.33 -21.55
CA GLU A 49 -12.31 -16.64 -20.55
C GLU A 49 -11.80 -15.21 -20.29
N TYR A 50 -10.49 -15.02 -20.18
CA TYR A 50 -9.90 -13.69 -20.06
C TYR A 50 -10.15 -12.83 -21.30
N LEU A 51 -9.91 -13.36 -22.51
CA LEU A 51 -10.05 -12.58 -23.74
C LEU A 51 -11.50 -12.24 -24.08
N THR A 52 -12.47 -13.05 -23.64
CA THR A 52 -13.89 -12.87 -23.97
C THR A 52 -14.69 -12.19 -22.88
N ARG A 53 -14.37 -12.44 -21.61
CA ARG A 53 -15.11 -11.94 -20.42
C ARG A 53 -14.24 -11.11 -19.48
N GLY A 54 -12.93 -11.07 -19.71
CA GLY A 54 -12.00 -10.33 -18.87
C GLY A 54 -11.71 -10.97 -17.51
N VAL A 55 -12.16 -12.20 -17.27
CA VAL A 55 -11.96 -12.89 -15.98
C VAL A 55 -10.65 -13.68 -16.02
N ALA A 56 -9.69 -13.27 -15.19
CA ALA A 56 -8.39 -13.93 -15.07
C ALA A 56 -8.41 -15.02 -13.98
N ARG A 57 -9.09 -16.14 -14.26
CA ARG A 57 -9.15 -17.28 -13.34
C ARG A 57 -7.77 -17.93 -13.21
N GLY A 58 -7.36 -18.27 -11.99
CA GLY A 58 -6.05 -18.92 -11.75
C GLY A 58 -4.83 -17.98 -11.89
N ALA A 59 -5.05 -16.69 -12.13
CA ALA A 59 -3.96 -15.73 -12.22
C ALA A 59 -3.23 -15.60 -10.88
N VAL A 60 -1.91 -15.78 -10.93
CA VAL A 60 -1.05 -15.73 -9.74
C VAL A 60 -0.79 -14.30 -9.24
N ASN A 61 -1.06 -13.29 -10.06
CA ASN A 61 -0.73 -11.89 -9.81
C ASN A 61 -1.90 -10.92 -9.99
N MET A 62 -3.12 -11.42 -10.26
CA MET A 62 -4.31 -10.61 -10.52
C MET A 62 -5.54 -11.22 -9.83
N PRO A 63 -6.46 -10.41 -9.30
CA PRO A 63 -7.73 -10.92 -8.80
C PRO A 63 -8.61 -11.51 -9.91
N SER A 64 -9.24 -12.66 -9.61
CA SER A 64 -10.24 -13.28 -10.48
C SER A 64 -11.62 -12.65 -10.27
N ALA A 65 -11.91 -11.56 -11.00
CA ALA A 65 -13.20 -10.87 -10.95
C ALA A 65 -13.60 -10.30 -12.33
N PRO A 66 -14.90 -10.04 -12.59
CA PRO A 66 -15.34 -9.38 -13.83
C PRO A 66 -14.70 -8.00 -14.02
N VAL A 67 -14.39 -7.64 -15.27
CA VAL A 67 -13.72 -6.37 -15.60
C VAL A 67 -14.53 -5.16 -15.18
N GLU A 68 -15.85 -5.21 -15.30
CA GLU A 68 -16.73 -4.10 -14.92
C GLU A 68 -16.63 -3.82 -13.41
N LEU A 69 -16.53 -4.88 -12.60
CA LEU A 69 -16.31 -4.75 -11.17
C LEU A 69 -14.92 -4.19 -10.88
N LEU A 70 -13.88 -4.71 -11.54
CA LEU A 70 -12.51 -4.21 -11.36
C LEU A 70 -12.40 -2.73 -11.74
N GLN A 71 -13.01 -2.30 -12.85
CA GLN A 71 -13.04 -0.90 -13.27
C GLN A 71 -13.76 0.00 -12.27
N ARG A 72 -14.88 -0.48 -11.68
CA ARG A 72 -15.60 0.26 -10.64
C ARG A 72 -14.79 0.40 -9.36
N LEU A 73 -14.05 -0.63 -8.97
CA LEU A 73 -13.25 -0.63 -7.75
C LEU A 73 -11.85 -0.02 -7.91
N GLN A 74 -11.36 0.11 -9.14
CA GLN A 74 -10.02 0.61 -9.42
C GLN A 74 -9.71 1.95 -8.73
N PRO A 75 -10.60 2.95 -8.72
CA PRO A 75 -10.36 4.19 -7.98
C PRO A 75 -10.18 3.97 -6.47
N TYR A 76 -10.99 3.09 -5.86
CA TYR A 76 -10.85 2.75 -4.45
C TYR A 76 -9.56 1.98 -4.17
N SER A 77 -9.18 1.04 -5.04
CA SER A 77 -7.92 0.31 -4.91
C SER A 77 -6.71 1.23 -5.01
N VAL A 78 -6.72 2.22 -5.92
CA VAL A 78 -5.65 3.24 -6.02
C VAL A 78 -5.61 4.11 -4.77
N LEU A 79 -6.76 4.59 -4.29
CA LEU A 79 -6.82 5.36 -3.05
C LEU A 79 -6.27 4.54 -1.87
N ALA A 80 -6.71 3.29 -1.73
CA ALA A 80 -6.30 2.37 -0.70
C ALA A 80 -4.78 2.11 -0.72
N GLU A 81 -4.21 1.84 -1.90
CA GLU A 81 -2.76 1.67 -2.08
C GLU A 81 -1.98 2.92 -1.67
N LYS A 82 -2.44 4.10 -2.09
CA LYS A 82 -1.81 5.38 -1.71
C LYS A 82 -1.90 5.66 -0.21
N LEU A 83 -3.04 5.35 0.43
CA LEU A 83 -3.19 5.46 1.88
C LEU A 83 -2.26 4.49 2.63
N GLY A 84 -2.08 3.27 2.12
CA GLY A 84 -1.11 2.31 2.62
C GLY A 84 0.33 2.83 2.51
N ALA A 85 0.71 3.33 1.33
CA ALA A 85 2.05 3.89 1.09
C ALA A 85 2.35 5.13 1.94
N LEU A 86 1.34 5.96 2.19
CA LEU A 86 1.44 7.08 3.12
C LEU A 86 1.63 6.57 4.55
N GLN A 87 0.84 5.59 5.00
CA GLN A 87 0.97 5.01 6.34
C GLN A 87 2.35 4.40 6.59
N ALA A 88 2.90 3.69 5.61
CA ALA A 88 4.22 3.06 5.71
C ALA A 88 5.32 4.07 6.08
N GLN A 89 5.22 5.30 5.58
CA GLN A 89 6.22 6.35 5.81
C GLN A 89 5.92 7.22 7.04
N LEU A 90 4.68 7.19 7.53
CA LEU A 90 4.28 7.87 8.76
C LEU A 90 4.54 7.03 10.02
N CYS A 91 4.41 5.71 9.92
CA CYS A 91 4.66 4.77 11.01
C CYS A 91 6.14 4.75 11.42
N ASP A 92 6.39 4.48 12.70
CA ASP A 92 7.72 4.23 13.26
C ASP A 92 7.68 2.96 14.10
N GLY A 93 8.45 1.95 13.70
CA GLY A 93 8.49 0.63 14.33
C GLY A 93 7.73 -0.45 13.55
N GLY A 94 7.76 -1.68 14.09
CA GLY A 94 7.07 -2.82 13.52
C GLY A 94 5.55 -2.66 13.62
N ILE A 95 4.85 -2.98 12.53
CA ILE A 95 3.39 -2.94 12.44
C ILE A 95 2.82 -4.17 13.15
N GLU A 96 1.89 -3.96 14.09
CA GLU A 96 1.23 -5.03 14.85
C GLU A 96 -0.20 -5.24 14.38
N ARG A 97 -0.93 -4.16 14.12
CA ARG A 97 -2.32 -4.19 13.67
C ARG A 97 -2.61 -3.13 12.62
N VAL A 98 -3.42 -3.49 11.64
CA VAL A 98 -3.99 -2.60 10.62
C VAL A 98 -5.51 -2.69 10.71
N THR A 99 -6.15 -1.60 11.13
CA THR A 99 -7.61 -1.47 11.10
C THR A 99 -8.03 -0.60 9.92
N ILE A 100 -8.87 -1.15 9.05
CA ILE A 100 -9.37 -0.50 7.85
C ILE A 100 -10.87 -0.27 8.01
N GLU A 101 -11.29 0.98 8.07
CA GLU A 101 -12.68 1.38 8.11
C GLU A 101 -13.16 1.80 6.73
N TYR A 102 -14.13 1.06 6.19
CA TYR A 102 -14.86 1.40 4.97
C TYR A 102 -16.19 2.03 5.36
N LYS A 103 -16.41 3.28 4.97
CA LYS A 103 -17.64 4.03 5.30
C LYS A 103 -18.35 4.54 4.05
N GLY A 104 -19.68 4.47 4.03
CA GLY A 104 -20.50 4.97 2.93
C GLY A 104 -20.59 3.98 1.76
N ASP A 105 -20.60 4.47 0.52
CA ASP A 105 -20.81 3.60 -0.67
C ASP A 105 -19.76 2.49 -0.77
N VAL A 106 -18.48 2.78 -0.49
CA VAL A 106 -17.38 1.79 -0.49
C VAL A 106 -17.61 0.62 0.48
N ALA A 107 -18.40 0.81 1.55
CA ALA A 107 -18.71 -0.26 2.49
C ALA A 107 -19.61 -1.35 1.87
N ASN A 108 -20.36 -1.01 0.82
CA ASN A 108 -21.23 -1.93 0.08
C ASN A 108 -20.48 -2.66 -1.06
N GLU A 109 -19.25 -2.29 -1.34
CA GLU A 109 -18.42 -2.88 -2.40
C GLU A 109 -17.65 -4.12 -1.91
N SER A 110 -17.03 -4.83 -2.86
CA SER A 110 -16.16 -5.97 -2.55
C SER A 110 -14.82 -5.49 -2.00
N VAL A 111 -14.77 -5.22 -0.69
CA VAL A 111 -13.53 -4.78 -0.02
C VAL A 111 -12.41 -5.83 -0.08
N ALA A 112 -12.74 -7.09 -0.39
CA ALA A 112 -11.76 -8.15 -0.67
C ALA A 112 -10.83 -7.81 -1.85
N LEU A 113 -11.21 -6.86 -2.70
CA LEU A 113 -10.40 -6.34 -3.81
C LEU A 113 -9.73 -4.99 -3.49
N ILE A 114 -10.07 -4.38 -2.34
CA ILE A 114 -9.56 -3.07 -1.90
C ILE A 114 -8.51 -3.25 -0.79
N THR A 115 -8.80 -4.07 0.21
CA THR A 115 -7.89 -4.37 1.33
C THR A 115 -6.51 -4.84 0.85
N PRO A 116 -6.39 -5.75 -0.14
CA PRO A 116 -5.07 -6.16 -0.59
C PRO A 116 -4.27 -5.04 -1.26
N ALA A 117 -4.92 -4.08 -1.92
CA ALA A 117 -4.24 -2.91 -2.49
C ALA A 117 -3.68 -2.00 -1.40
N LEU A 118 -4.44 -1.80 -0.31
CA LEU A 118 -3.96 -1.10 0.89
C LEU A 118 -2.75 -1.79 1.50
N LEU A 119 -2.84 -3.10 1.73
CA LEU A 119 -1.76 -3.88 2.33
C LEU A 119 -0.53 -3.89 1.42
N LYS A 120 -0.71 -3.97 0.10
CA LYS A 120 0.38 -3.83 -0.86
C LYS A 120 1.07 -2.47 -0.69
N GLY A 121 0.31 -1.38 -0.68
CA GLY A 121 0.86 -0.03 -0.48
C GLY A 121 1.57 0.12 0.86
N LEU A 122 1.07 -0.51 1.91
CA LEU A 122 1.67 -0.48 3.25
C LEU A 122 2.97 -1.28 3.35
N LEU A 123 3.02 -2.45 2.71
CA LEU A 123 4.12 -3.41 2.88
C LEU A 123 5.22 -3.26 1.83
N ALA A 124 4.89 -2.88 0.59
CA ALA A 124 5.88 -2.75 -0.48
C ALA A 124 7.04 -1.78 -0.17
N PRO A 125 6.82 -0.62 0.49
CA PRO A 125 7.92 0.30 0.80
C PRO A 125 8.89 -0.18 1.87
N ILE A 126 8.48 -1.15 2.71
CA ILE A 126 9.24 -1.58 3.90
C ILE A 126 9.80 -3.00 3.79
N LEU A 127 9.45 -3.74 2.74
CA LEU A 127 9.88 -5.12 2.53
C LEU A 127 10.80 -5.25 1.33
N GLU A 128 11.84 -6.07 1.49
CA GLU A 128 12.64 -6.55 0.37
C GLU A 128 11.89 -7.67 -0.34
N GLY A 129 11.46 -7.43 -1.59
CA GLY A 129 10.78 -8.42 -2.42
C GLY A 129 9.56 -7.88 -3.16
N THR A 130 8.96 -8.71 -4.02
CA THR A 130 7.80 -8.33 -4.82
C THR A 130 6.51 -8.50 -4.02
N VAL A 131 5.92 -7.40 -3.57
CA VAL A 131 4.59 -7.36 -2.94
C VAL A 131 3.54 -6.99 -4.00
N ASN A 132 2.45 -7.75 -4.06
CA ASN A 132 1.33 -7.54 -4.97
C ASN A 132 -0.03 -7.76 -4.27
N ASN A 133 -1.12 -7.52 -4.97
CA ASN A 133 -2.48 -7.62 -4.42
C ASN A 133 -2.89 -9.06 -4.03
N VAL A 134 -2.16 -10.09 -4.46
CA VAL A 134 -2.45 -11.50 -4.13
C VAL A 134 -1.68 -11.93 -2.89
N ASN A 135 -0.38 -11.61 -2.82
CA ASN A 135 0.47 -12.04 -1.71
C ASN A 135 0.47 -11.08 -0.51
N ALA A 136 0.07 -9.81 -0.65
CA ALA A 136 0.11 -8.86 0.47
C ALA A 136 -0.66 -9.33 1.73
N PRO A 137 -1.89 -9.89 1.63
CA PRO A 137 -2.59 -10.44 2.79
C PRO A 137 -1.87 -11.64 3.42
N VAL A 138 -1.24 -12.48 2.59
CA VAL A 138 -0.47 -13.66 3.05
C VAL A 138 0.78 -13.21 3.81
N ILE A 139 1.54 -12.27 3.24
CA ILE A 139 2.73 -11.69 3.86
C ILE A 139 2.37 -11.00 5.19
N ALA A 140 1.27 -10.25 5.23
CA ALA A 140 0.80 -9.63 6.47
C ALA A 140 0.57 -10.68 7.57
N LYS A 141 -0.13 -11.77 7.23
CA LYS A 141 -0.42 -12.87 8.16
C LYS A 141 0.83 -13.61 8.61
N GLU A 142 1.76 -13.93 7.70
CA GLU A 142 3.03 -14.60 8.01
C GLU A 142 3.92 -13.76 8.94
N ARG A 143 3.80 -12.43 8.87
CA ARG A 143 4.49 -11.50 9.75
C ARG A 143 3.74 -11.21 11.05
N GLY A 144 2.61 -11.88 11.29
CA GLY A 144 1.82 -11.71 12.51
C GLY A 144 1.06 -10.39 12.59
N ILE A 145 0.86 -9.69 11.46
CA ILE A 145 0.09 -8.44 11.41
C ILE A 145 -1.39 -8.76 11.46
N GLU A 146 -2.08 -8.27 12.49
CA GLU A 146 -3.53 -8.40 12.62
C GLU A 146 -4.23 -7.42 11.65
N VAL A 147 -4.99 -7.92 10.67
CA VAL A 147 -5.77 -7.08 9.75
C VAL A 147 -7.24 -7.14 10.13
N LYS A 148 -7.82 -5.98 10.45
CA LYS A 148 -9.23 -5.83 10.84
C LYS A 148 -9.96 -4.92 9.85
N GLU A 149 -11.05 -5.43 9.29
CA GLU A 149 -11.95 -4.64 8.46
C GLU A 149 -13.20 -4.23 9.26
N VAL A 150 -13.54 -2.95 9.21
CA VAL A 150 -14.75 -2.38 9.81
C VAL A 150 -15.57 -1.73 8.71
N ARG A 151 -16.87 -2.01 8.65
CA ARG A 151 -17.77 -1.45 7.65
C ARG A 151 -18.87 -0.66 8.31
N SER A 152 -19.16 0.53 7.81
CA SER A 152 -20.25 1.39 8.24
C SER A 152 -20.97 2.00 7.04
N ARG A 153 -22.29 2.16 7.13
CA ARG A 153 -23.05 2.93 6.13
C ARG A 153 -22.93 4.43 6.34
N ASP A 154 -22.60 4.86 7.54
CA ASP A 154 -22.41 6.27 7.88
C ASP A 154 -20.98 6.71 7.57
N ALA A 155 -20.84 7.59 6.57
CA ALA A 155 -19.59 8.22 6.15
C ALA A 155 -19.47 9.69 6.61
N GLY A 156 -20.39 10.16 7.46
CA GLY A 156 -20.44 11.55 7.89
C GLY A 156 -20.65 12.49 6.71
N GLU A 157 -19.67 13.35 6.43
CA GLU A 157 -19.73 14.38 5.40
C GLU A 157 -19.37 13.88 3.99
N PHE A 158 -18.88 12.64 3.87
CA PHE A 158 -18.42 12.07 2.60
C PHE A 158 -19.38 11.04 2.04
N THR A 159 -19.40 10.86 0.71
CA THR A 159 -20.10 9.75 0.06
C THR A 159 -19.42 8.41 0.31
N SER A 160 -18.08 8.41 0.37
CA SER A 160 -17.27 7.26 0.71
C SER A 160 -16.01 7.69 1.42
N LEU A 161 -15.59 6.93 2.42
CA LEU A 161 -14.38 7.18 3.17
C LEU A 161 -13.68 5.86 3.48
N ILE A 162 -12.38 5.80 3.20
CA ILE A 162 -11.49 4.73 3.66
C ILE A 162 -10.60 5.35 4.74
N ARG A 163 -10.69 4.86 5.98
CA ARG A 163 -9.77 5.22 7.06
C ARG A 163 -8.89 4.03 7.39
N VAL A 164 -7.61 4.29 7.60
CA VAL A 164 -6.62 3.28 7.97
C VAL A 164 -5.98 3.72 9.26
N VAL A 165 -6.08 2.88 10.28
CA VAL A 165 -5.37 3.02 11.55
C VAL A 165 -4.32 1.92 11.60
N VAL A 166 -3.06 2.30 11.74
CA VAL A 166 -1.95 1.37 11.88
C VAL A 166 -1.41 1.51 13.30
N ASP A 167 -1.53 0.45 14.09
CA ASP A 167 -0.90 0.33 15.39
C ASP A 167 0.49 -0.28 15.18
N ALA A 168 1.53 0.52 15.45
CA ALA A 168 2.92 0.08 15.46
C ALA A 168 3.48 0.14 16.88
N ALA A 169 4.55 -0.61 17.14
CA ALA A 169 5.12 -0.82 18.48
C ALA A 169 5.37 0.48 19.28
N LYS A 170 5.65 1.60 18.61
CA LYS A 170 5.89 2.90 19.28
C LYS A 170 4.66 3.82 19.28
N LYS A 171 3.94 3.90 18.16
CA LYS A 171 2.88 4.89 17.95
C LYS A 171 1.89 4.42 16.91
N SER A 172 0.60 4.67 17.16
CA SER A 172 -0.45 4.52 16.16
C SER A 172 -0.50 5.73 15.24
N ALA A 173 -0.71 5.49 13.95
CA ALA A 173 -0.93 6.51 12.95
C ALA A 173 -2.27 6.30 12.26
N THR A 174 -2.96 7.38 11.93
CA THR A 174 -4.24 7.34 11.22
C THR A 174 -4.16 8.16 9.95
N VAL A 175 -4.72 7.64 8.86
CA VAL A 175 -4.98 8.42 7.64
C VAL A 175 -6.38 8.09 7.13
N ALA A 176 -7.05 9.07 6.54
CA ALA A 176 -8.31 8.81 5.85
C ALA A 176 -8.33 9.50 4.49
N GLY A 177 -9.02 8.88 3.54
CA GLY A 177 -9.17 9.42 2.21
C GLY A 177 -10.53 9.12 1.59
N THR A 178 -10.85 9.90 0.58
CA THR A 178 -12.09 9.84 -0.21
C THR A 178 -11.78 9.96 -1.71
N LEU A 179 -12.80 9.78 -2.55
CA LEU A 179 -12.71 10.00 -3.98
C LEU A 179 -13.48 11.27 -4.35
N PHE A 180 -12.76 12.30 -4.78
CA PHE A 180 -13.37 13.47 -5.41
C PHE A 180 -13.82 13.13 -6.83
N GLY A 181 -15.02 13.58 -7.21
CA GLY A 181 -15.58 13.26 -8.54
C GLY A 181 -15.69 11.76 -8.85
N ARG A 182 -15.73 10.90 -7.82
CA ARG A 182 -15.73 9.42 -7.89
C ARG A 182 -14.44 8.75 -8.40
N LYS A 183 -13.41 9.51 -8.78
CA LYS A 183 -12.19 8.95 -9.38
C LYS A 183 -10.90 9.49 -8.78
N ASP A 184 -10.88 10.74 -8.34
CA ASP A 184 -9.65 11.41 -7.93
C ASP A 184 -9.38 11.18 -6.43
N PRO A 185 -8.29 10.48 -6.06
CA PRO A 185 -7.97 10.22 -4.66
C PRO A 185 -7.66 11.51 -3.91
N ARG A 186 -8.24 11.66 -2.72
CA ARG A 186 -7.95 12.75 -1.78
C ARG A 186 -7.71 12.20 -0.39
N VAL A 187 -6.64 12.66 0.26
CA VAL A 187 -6.43 12.45 1.69
C VAL A 187 -7.14 13.59 2.41
N VAL A 188 -8.01 13.23 3.34
CA VAL A 188 -8.86 14.16 4.09
C VAL A 188 -8.51 14.23 5.58
N GLU A 189 -7.68 13.31 6.06
CA GLU A 189 -7.29 13.20 7.45
C GLU A 189 -5.89 12.60 7.55
N VAL A 190 -5.02 13.22 8.36
CA VAL A 190 -3.75 12.65 8.79
C VAL A 190 -3.64 12.85 10.30
N ASN A 191 -3.66 11.76 11.05
CA ASN A 191 -3.73 11.74 12.51
C ASN A 191 -4.91 12.61 13.00
N SER A 192 -4.63 13.66 13.76
CA SER A 192 -5.64 14.58 14.28
C SER A 192 -5.91 15.77 13.35
N PHE A 193 -5.22 15.86 12.22
CA PHE A 193 -5.33 16.98 11.28
C PHE A 193 -6.34 16.67 10.18
N LYS A 194 -7.30 17.58 9.98
CA LYS A 194 -8.17 17.61 8.79
C LYS A 194 -7.42 18.35 7.68
N VAL A 195 -7.29 17.70 6.53
CA VAL A 195 -6.48 18.17 5.40
C VAL A 195 -7.27 17.96 4.11
N ASP A 196 -6.86 18.57 2.99
CA ASP A 196 -7.28 18.17 1.64
C ASP A 196 -6.10 18.23 0.67
N PHE A 197 -5.58 17.07 0.30
CA PHE A 197 -4.56 17.01 -0.74
C PHE A 197 -4.63 15.73 -1.58
N ASP A 198 -4.01 15.79 -2.77
CA ASP A 198 -3.83 14.63 -3.65
C ASP A 198 -2.52 13.91 -3.25
N PRO A 199 -2.58 12.64 -2.81
CA PRO A 199 -1.40 11.87 -2.42
C PRO A 199 -0.58 11.43 -3.65
N ARG A 200 0.27 12.31 -4.19
CA ARG A 200 1.15 12.02 -5.34
C ARG A 200 2.43 12.83 -5.31
N GLY A 201 3.48 12.26 -5.92
CA GLY A 201 4.73 12.95 -6.17
C GLY A 201 5.56 13.15 -4.91
N HIS A 202 6.33 14.24 -4.89
CA HIS A 202 7.20 14.60 -3.78
C HIS A 202 6.41 15.43 -2.77
N LEU A 203 6.18 14.89 -1.58
CA LEU A 203 5.50 15.59 -0.50
C LEU A 203 6.46 15.89 0.64
N LEU A 204 6.41 17.09 1.19
CA LEU A 204 7.14 17.47 2.39
C LEU A 204 6.15 17.76 3.51
N PHE A 205 6.17 16.90 4.53
CA PHE A 205 5.35 17.00 5.73
C PHE A 205 6.15 17.65 6.84
N ILE A 206 5.65 18.75 7.38
CA ILE A 206 6.31 19.52 8.43
C ILE A 206 5.32 19.68 9.57
N LEU A 207 5.69 19.15 10.75
CA LEU A 207 5.01 19.47 12.00
C LEU A 207 5.72 20.64 12.66
N ASN A 208 4.99 21.70 12.96
CA ASN A 208 5.54 22.93 13.53
C ASN A 208 4.61 23.52 14.60
N GLU A 209 5.15 24.43 15.40
CA GLU A 209 4.32 25.33 16.21
C GLU A 209 3.74 26.43 15.31
N ASP A 210 2.42 26.67 15.41
CA ASP A 210 1.69 27.66 14.62
C ASP A 210 2.03 29.09 15.07
N GLN A 211 3.15 29.61 14.56
CA GLN A 211 3.67 30.94 14.87
C GLN A 211 3.88 31.78 13.58
N PRO A 212 3.73 33.12 13.66
CA PRO A 212 4.02 34.00 12.55
C PRO A 212 5.43 33.77 11.97
N GLY A 213 5.54 33.71 10.65
CA GLY A 213 6.81 33.62 9.93
C GLY A 213 7.30 32.20 9.61
N VAL A 214 6.74 31.14 10.22
CA VAL A 214 7.19 29.75 9.96
C VAL A 214 6.99 29.34 8.51
N ILE A 215 5.80 29.55 7.94
CA ILE A 215 5.50 29.22 6.53
C ILE A 215 6.42 30.02 5.59
N GLY A 216 6.62 31.31 5.86
CA GLY A 216 7.50 32.17 5.06
C GLY A 216 8.97 31.73 5.11
N MET A 217 9.43 31.27 6.29
CA MET A 217 10.77 30.72 6.46
C MET A 217 10.97 29.45 5.63
N VAL A 218 10.02 28.50 5.69
CA VAL A 218 10.09 27.26 4.89
C VAL A 218 10.08 27.58 3.39
N GLY A 219 9.18 28.45 2.94
CA GLY A 219 9.10 28.87 1.54
C GLY A 219 10.40 29.55 1.06
N ARG A 220 11.02 30.38 1.91
CA ARG A 220 12.32 31.00 1.61
C ARG A 220 13.43 29.96 1.45
N ILE A 221 13.55 29.01 2.37
CA ILE A 221 14.57 27.94 2.31
C ILE A 221 14.42 27.14 1.01
N LEU A 222 13.19 26.74 0.67
CA LEU A 222 12.93 25.99 -0.57
C LEU A 222 13.28 26.83 -1.81
N GLY A 223 12.87 28.11 -1.84
CA GLY A 223 13.16 29.03 -2.94
C GLY A 223 14.64 29.32 -3.14
N GLU A 224 15.42 29.46 -2.06
CA GLU A 224 16.88 29.63 -2.10
C GLU A 224 17.60 28.43 -2.73
N HIS A 225 16.98 27.25 -2.68
CA HIS A 225 17.48 26.02 -3.30
C HIS A 225 16.80 25.70 -4.64
N GLY A 226 16.00 26.63 -5.18
CA GLY A 226 15.32 26.47 -6.47
C GLY A 226 14.22 25.41 -6.49
N ILE A 227 13.64 25.06 -5.34
CA ILE A 227 12.58 24.05 -5.24
C ILE A 227 11.22 24.74 -5.30
N ASN A 228 10.44 24.44 -6.35
CA ASN A 228 9.11 24.99 -6.54
C ASN A 228 8.05 24.24 -5.71
N ILE A 229 7.04 24.98 -5.24
CA ILE A 229 5.89 24.45 -4.48
C ILE A 229 4.67 24.46 -5.41
N ALA A 230 4.22 23.27 -5.82
CA ALA A 230 3.04 23.10 -6.68
C ALA A 230 1.72 23.22 -5.90
N ARG A 231 1.71 22.77 -4.64
CA ARG A 231 0.56 22.88 -3.75
C ARG A 231 1.02 22.99 -2.31
N MET A 232 0.25 23.70 -1.51
CA MET A 232 0.44 23.83 -0.08
C MET A 232 -0.89 23.60 0.61
N GLU A 233 -0.85 22.83 1.70
CA GLU A 233 -1.98 22.59 2.59
C GLU A 233 -1.51 22.79 4.02
N CYS A 234 -2.29 23.51 4.82
CA CYS A 234 -1.97 23.80 6.22
C CYS A 234 -3.16 23.43 7.09
N ALA A 235 -2.92 22.54 8.05
CA ALA A 235 -3.91 22.09 9.01
C ALA A 235 -3.43 22.33 10.43
N ARG A 236 -4.34 22.68 11.33
CA ARG A 236 -4.06 22.84 12.76
C ARG A 236 -5.20 22.28 13.58
N VAL A 237 -4.87 21.71 14.74
CA VAL A 237 -5.88 21.19 15.68
C VAL A 237 -6.55 22.33 16.45
N GLY A 238 -5.83 23.43 16.69
CA GLY A 238 -6.31 24.63 17.36
C GLY A 238 -5.38 25.81 17.10
N GLN A 239 -5.84 27.03 17.39
CA GLN A 239 -5.04 28.25 17.20
C GLN A 239 -3.83 28.27 18.14
N GLY A 240 -2.64 28.54 17.60
CA GLY A 240 -1.39 28.67 18.37
C GLY A 240 -0.82 27.35 18.90
N GLY A 241 -1.35 26.20 18.44
CA GLY A 241 -0.86 24.87 18.79
C GLY A 241 0.03 24.26 17.71
N VAL A 242 0.00 22.93 17.62
CA VAL A 242 0.71 22.20 16.56
C VAL A 242 -0.05 22.35 15.23
N ALA A 243 0.69 22.66 14.17
CA ALA A 243 0.24 22.67 12.80
C ALA A 243 0.99 21.62 11.98
N LEU A 244 0.31 21.13 10.94
CA LEU A 244 0.84 20.27 9.90
C LEU A 244 0.82 21.05 8.59
N LEU A 245 2.00 21.34 8.07
CA LEU A 245 2.21 21.91 6.74
C LEU A 245 2.58 20.77 5.77
N ILE A 246 1.82 20.64 4.70
CA ILE A 246 2.04 19.67 3.63
C ILE A 246 2.34 20.44 2.34
N LEU A 247 3.51 20.21 1.77
CA LEU A 247 3.92 20.83 0.52
C LEU A 247 4.08 19.76 -0.56
N ALA A 248 3.40 19.92 -1.69
CA ALA A 248 3.71 19.17 -2.90
C ALA A 248 4.77 19.92 -3.70
N LEU A 249 5.88 19.26 -3.94
CA LEU A 249 7.07 19.84 -4.56
C LEU A 249 7.28 19.23 -5.95
N ASP A 250 7.86 20.01 -6.86
CA ASP A 250 8.15 19.55 -8.23
C ASP A 250 9.35 18.59 -8.28
N SER A 251 10.18 18.57 -7.24
CA SER A 251 11.38 17.74 -7.14
C SER A 251 11.57 17.22 -5.72
N GLN A 252 12.35 16.14 -5.59
CA GLN A 252 12.76 15.62 -4.30
C GLN A 252 13.55 16.69 -3.51
N THR A 253 13.25 16.83 -2.22
CA THR A 253 13.99 17.73 -1.32
C THR A 253 15.35 17.10 -0.98
N PRO A 254 16.48 17.78 -1.27
CA PRO A 254 17.80 17.33 -0.84
C PRO A 254 17.93 17.31 0.68
N ASP A 255 18.76 16.41 1.21
CA ASP A 255 18.96 16.27 2.66
C ASP A 255 19.43 17.58 3.32
N VAL A 256 20.31 18.33 2.64
CA VAL A 256 20.79 19.65 3.11
C VAL A 256 19.63 20.63 3.36
N VAL A 257 18.61 20.61 2.49
CA VAL A 257 17.44 21.48 2.61
C VAL A 257 16.54 21.00 3.74
N LEU A 258 16.35 19.68 3.85
CA LEU A 258 15.57 19.08 4.92
C LEU A 258 16.19 19.36 6.30
N ASP A 259 17.51 19.28 6.41
CA ASP A 259 18.25 19.57 7.64
C ASP A 259 18.19 21.06 8.00
N ALA A 260 18.27 21.96 7.00
CA ALA A 260 18.06 23.39 7.23
C ALA A 260 16.67 23.68 7.81
N ILE A 261 15.62 23.03 7.27
CA ILE A 261 14.25 23.14 7.81
C ILE A 261 14.20 22.61 9.26
N LYS A 262 14.73 21.41 9.51
CA LYS A 262 14.73 20.78 10.85
C LYS A 262 15.52 21.55 11.90
N SER A 263 16.53 22.33 11.50
CA SER A 263 17.34 23.13 12.42
C SER A 263 16.60 24.33 13.02
N SER A 264 15.44 24.70 12.46
CA SER A 264 14.63 25.82 12.94
C SER A 264 13.88 25.47 14.23
N THR A 265 13.90 26.38 15.21
CA THR A 265 13.33 26.16 16.55
C THR A 265 11.84 25.83 16.57
N ASN A 266 11.10 26.30 15.58
CA ASN A 266 9.64 26.13 15.51
C ASN A 266 9.22 24.85 14.78
N ILE A 267 10.17 24.05 14.28
CA ILE A 267 9.92 22.80 13.56
C ILE A 267 10.11 21.62 14.51
N GLN A 268 9.04 20.83 14.70
CA GLN A 268 9.07 19.63 15.53
C GLN A 268 9.52 18.41 14.73
N SER A 269 9.11 18.31 13.46
CA SER A 269 9.62 17.29 12.54
C SER A 269 9.40 17.71 11.09
N ALA A 270 10.25 17.21 10.21
CA ALA A 270 10.08 17.31 8.76
C ALA A 270 10.39 15.96 8.11
N LYS A 271 9.49 15.48 7.25
CA LYS A 271 9.62 14.21 6.51
C LYS A 271 9.31 14.43 5.03
N CYS A 272 10.21 13.96 4.17
CA CYS A 272 9.96 13.84 2.74
C CYS A 272 9.28 12.49 2.47
N LEU A 273 8.15 12.52 1.77
CA LEU A 273 7.38 11.36 1.39
C LEU A 273 7.32 11.24 -0.13
N GLN A 274 7.37 10.01 -0.62
CA GLN A 274 7.20 9.70 -2.05
C GLN A 274 5.94 8.86 -2.25
N LEU A 275 5.04 9.32 -3.11
CA LEU A 275 3.77 8.64 -3.43
C LEU A 275 3.49 8.58 -4.94
#